data_AF-A0A932XVN8-F1
#
_entry.id   AF-A0A932XVN8-F1
#
_cell.length_a   1.000
_cell.length_b   1.000
_cell.length_c   1.000
_cell.angle_alpha   90.00
_cell.angle_beta   90.00
_cell.angle_gamma   90.00
#
_symmetry.space_group_name_H-M   'P 1'
#
loop_
_entity.id
_entity.type
_entity.pdbx_description
1 polymer ?
#
loop_
_entity_poly.entity_id
_entity_poly.type
_entity_poly.pdbx_seq_one_letter_code
_entity_poly.pdbx_strand_id
1 'polypeptide(L)'
;MCPTPSRGEIWWVRWPIHGVGHEETSKTGQRMILVVSDDRFTRNNPHRMVFGIPLTSHDYAQNGNSVCISNNPYHLVITRRDVQLPHSDSCLMLDQTRAISSHNILFATYMCRSTV
;
A
#
# COMPACT_ATOMS: atom_id res chain seq x y z
N MET A 1 -1.21 15.37 -16.79
CA MET A 1 -0.74 15.65 -15.42
C MET A 1 -0.58 14.32 -14.71
N CYS A 2 0.54 14.09 -13.99
CA CYS A 2 0.67 12.89 -13.15
C CYS A 2 -0.24 13.07 -11.91
N PRO A 3 -1.21 12.18 -11.66
CA PRO A 3 -2.07 12.32 -10.49
C PRO A 3 -1.21 12.27 -9.21
N THR A 4 -1.44 13.22 -8.31
CA THR A 4 -0.80 13.24 -6.98
C THR A 4 -1.64 12.36 -6.07
N PRO A 5 -1.05 11.35 -5.39
CA PRO A 5 -1.82 10.49 -4.51
C PRO A 5 -2.46 11.28 -3.38
N SER A 6 -3.74 11.01 -3.14
CA SER A 6 -4.52 11.62 -2.06
C SER A 6 -4.77 10.62 -0.93
N ARG A 7 -5.21 11.09 0.23
CA ARG A 7 -5.55 10.23 1.36
C ARG A 7 -6.72 9.32 1.02
N GLY A 8 -6.63 8.05 1.41
CA GLY A 8 -7.66 7.03 1.15
C GLY A 8 -7.54 6.36 -0.22
N GLU A 9 -6.64 6.84 -1.08
CA GLU A 9 -6.40 6.23 -2.38
C GLU A 9 -5.50 4.99 -2.28
N ILE A 10 -5.70 4.01 -3.16
CA ILE A 10 -4.80 2.86 -3.28
C ILE A 10 -3.94 2.99 -4.53
N TRP A 11 -2.63 2.88 -4.34
CA TRP A 11 -1.63 3.08 -5.37
C TRP A 11 -0.64 1.92 -5.46
N TRP A 12 -0.24 1.57 -6.67
CA TRP A 12 0.92 0.71 -6.89
C TRP A 12 2.20 1.52 -6.72
N VAL A 13 3.15 0.99 -5.96
CA VAL A 13 4.46 1.60 -5.73
C VAL A 13 5.59 0.59 -5.87
N ARG A 14 6.78 1.07 -6.19
CA ARG A 14 8.03 0.33 -5.97
C ARG A 14 8.31 0.35 -4.48
N TRP A 15 8.27 -0.81 -3.82
CA TRP A 15 8.50 -0.92 -2.40
C TRP A 15 9.98 -1.21 -2.13
N PRO A 16 10.76 -0.25 -1.59
CA PRO A 16 12.15 -0.50 -1.28
C PRO A 16 12.27 -1.45 -0.08
N ILE A 17 12.85 -2.62 -0.31
CA ILE A 17 13.17 -3.60 0.72
C ILE A 17 14.44 -3.11 1.44
N HIS A 18 14.30 -2.14 2.34
CA HIS A 18 15.36 -1.83 3.29
C HIS A 18 15.01 -2.48 4.63
N GLY A 19 15.92 -3.36 5.05
CA GLY A 19 15.79 -4.24 6.20
C GLY A 19 16.01 -3.55 7.52
N VAL A 20 15.12 -3.84 8.46
CA VAL A 20 15.43 -4.09 9.86
C VAL A 20 14.52 -5.26 10.27
N GLY A 21 15.10 -6.45 10.44
CA GLY A 21 14.41 -7.67 10.87
C GLY A 21 13.82 -8.49 9.70
N HIS A 22 14.45 -9.63 9.42
CA HIS A 22 13.95 -10.79 8.67
C HIS A 22 12.86 -10.55 7.61
N GLU A 23 13.24 -10.28 6.35
CA GLU A 23 12.51 -10.82 5.19
C GLU A 23 13.28 -10.62 3.86
N GLU A 24 13.61 -11.78 3.27
CA GLU A 24 14.05 -12.18 1.92
C GLU A 24 14.77 -11.21 0.97
N THR A 25 16.01 -11.62 0.69
CA THR A 25 16.84 -11.32 -0.47
C THR A 25 16.22 -11.84 -1.79
N SER A 26 15.32 -11.08 -2.43
CA SER A 26 15.08 -11.17 -3.89
C SER A 26 14.15 -10.05 -4.37
N LYS A 27 14.73 -9.07 -5.10
CA LYS A 27 14.05 -8.09 -5.98
C LYS A 27 13.19 -7.02 -5.29
N THR A 28 13.42 -5.75 -5.65
CA THR A 28 12.45 -4.66 -5.43
C THR A 28 11.07 -5.08 -5.92
N GLY A 29 10.13 -5.32 -5.00
CA GLY A 29 8.76 -5.71 -5.32
C GLY A 29 7.88 -4.49 -5.58
N GLN A 30 6.98 -4.57 -6.56
CA GLN A 30 5.86 -3.64 -6.62
C GLN A 30 4.82 -4.08 -5.60
N ARG A 31 4.29 -3.15 -4.80
CA ARG A 31 3.22 -3.42 -3.83
C ARG A 31 2.14 -2.36 -3.96
N MET A 32 0.90 -2.72 -3.62
CA MET A 32 -0.15 -1.74 -3.41
C MET A 32 0.01 -1.11 -2.03
N ILE A 33 -0.32 0.17 -1.91
CA ILE A 33 -0.38 0.89 -0.63
C ILE A 33 -1.72 1.60 -0.52
N LEU A 34 -2.21 1.77 0.71
CA LEU A 34 -3.22 2.75 1.06
C LEU A 34 -2.52 4.03 1.49
N VAL A 35 -2.84 5.15 0.85
CA VAL A 35 -2.28 6.45 1.22
C VAL A 35 -2.96 6.99 2.48
N VAL A 36 -2.16 7.34 3.48
CA VAL A 36 -2.63 7.85 4.78
C VAL A 36 -2.14 9.24 5.12
N SER A 37 -1.16 9.78 4.38
CA SER A 37 -0.74 11.18 4.53
C SER A 37 -1.87 12.16 4.17
N ASP A 38 -1.94 13.27 4.90
CA ASP A 38 -2.85 14.39 4.60
C ASP A 38 -2.53 15.01 3.23
N ASP A 39 -3.56 15.36 2.44
CA ASP A 39 -3.37 15.90 1.09
C ASP A 39 -2.60 17.23 1.07
N ARG A 40 -2.66 18.02 2.14
CA ARG A 40 -1.87 19.25 2.26
C ARG A 40 -0.40 18.93 2.49
N PHE A 41 -0.12 17.87 3.28
CA PHE A 41 1.24 17.37 3.42
C PHE A 41 1.76 16.88 2.07
N THR A 42 1.03 16.00 1.38
CA THR A 42 1.48 15.46 0.09
C THR A 42 1.76 16.54 -0.95
N ARG A 43 0.89 17.56 -1.04
CA ARG A 43 1.03 18.66 -2.02
C ARG A 43 2.14 19.66 -1.69
N ASN A 44 2.34 19.99 -0.42
CA ASN A 44 3.30 21.01 0.01
C ASN A 44 4.64 20.44 0.48
N ASN A 45 4.83 19.12 0.41
CA ASN A 45 6.06 18.48 0.86
C ASN A 45 7.20 18.70 -0.15
N PRO A 46 8.26 19.45 0.21
CA PRO A 46 9.39 19.71 -0.69
C PRO A 46 10.15 18.43 -1.06
N HIS A 47 10.09 17.40 -0.22
CA HIS A 47 10.71 16.09 -0.45
C HIS A 47 9.83 15.15 -1.27
N ARG A 48 8.60 15.56 -1.62
CA ARG A 48 7.64 14.78 -2.41
C ARG A 48 7.46 13.35 -1.86
N MET A 49 7.19 13.25 -0.57
CA MET A 49 6.96 11.97 0.11
C MET A 49 5.46 11.77 0.39
N VAL A 50 5.02 10.52 0.30
CA VAL A 50 3.67 10.06 0.63
C VAL A 50 3.79 9.02 1.74
N PHE A 51 2.93 9.08 2.76
CA PHE A 51 2.87 8.01 3.75
C PHE A 51 1.83 6.98 3.31
N GLY A 52 2.27 5.73 3.24
CA GLY A 52 1.44 4.62 2.78
C GLY A 52 1.54 3.40 3.68
N ILE A 53 0.43 2.68 3.79
CA ILE A 53 0.33 1.38 4.46
C ILE A 53 0.31 0.30 3.37
N PRO A 54 1.25 -0.66 3.36
CA PRO A 54 1.28 -1.68 2.32
C PRO A 54 0.10 -2.64 2.47
N LEU A 55 -0.42 -3.06 1.31
CA LEU A 55 -1.36 -4.16 1.20
C LEU A 55 -0.61 -5.44 0.86
N THR A 56 -1.03 -6.55 1.45
CA THR A 56 -0.65 -7.89 1.04
C THR A 56 -1.89 -8.67 0.63
N SER A 57 -1.92 -9.16 -0.61
CA SER A 57 -2.92 -10.15 -1.04
C SER A 57 -2.52 -11.50 -0.44
N HIS A 58 -3.48 -12.21 0.16
CA HIS A 58 -3.36 -13.55 0.76
C HIS A 58 -2.20 -14.45 0.28
N ASP A 59 -1.59 -15.18 1.24
CA ASP A 59 -0.59 -16.26 1.14
C ASP A 59 0.89 -15.94 1.35
N TYR A 60 1.24 -15.05 2.29
CA TYR A 60 2.45 -15.31 3.08
C TYR A 60 2.10 -16.32 4.17
N ALA A 61 1.82 -17.56 3.76
CA ALA A 61 1.48 -18.65 4.65
C ALA A 61 2.74 -19.06 5.44
N GLN A 62 2.98 -18.44 6.59
CA GLN A 62 3.72 -19.14 7.63
C GLN A 62 2.75 -20.20 8.18
N ASN A 63 2.92 -21.46 7.76
CA ASN A 63 2.16 -22.64 8.21
C ASN A 63 0.73 -22.81 7.66
N GLY A 64 0.43 -22.31 6.45
CA GLY A 64 -0.89 -22.55 5.80
C GLY A 64 -2.03 -21.67 6.31
N ASN A 65 -1.76 -20.68 7.17
CA ASN A 65 -2.73 -19.69 7.61
C ASN A 65 -2.48 -18.35 6.91
N SER A 66 -3.55 -17.71 6.48
CA SER A 66 -3.48 -16.36 5.93
C SER A 66 -3.03 -15.36 6.98
N VAL A 67 -2.09 -14.48 6.62
CA VAL A 67 -1.63 -13.34 7.44
C VAL A 67 -2.79 -12.45 7.91
N CYS A 68 -3.87 -12.39 7.13
CA CYS A 68 -5.09 -11.68 7.45
C CYS A 68 -5.92 -12.30 8.58
N ILE A 69 -5.77 -13.61 8.78
CA ILE A 69 -6.49 -14.41 9.77
C ILE A 69 -5.59 -14.64 11.00
N SER A 70 -4.35 -14.14 10.98
CA SER A 70 -3.52 -14.06 12.18
C SER A 70 -4.14 -13.06 13.17
N ASN A 71 -4.14 -13.37 14.46
CA ASN A 71 -4.62 -12.48 15.55
C ASN A 71 -3.76 -11.22 15.74
N ASN A 72 -3.09 -10.71 14.69
CA ASN A 72 -2.27 -9.52 14.78
C ASN A 72 -3.17 -8.27 14.79
N PRO A 73 -3.23 -7.49 15.89
CA PRO A 73 -4.06 -6.29 15.98
C PRO A 73 -3.63 -5.18 15.02
N TYR A 74 -2.43 -5.28 14.43
CA TYR A 74 -1.92 -4.33 13.44
C TYR A 74 -2.26 -4.71 12.00
N HIS A 75 -3.02 -5.79 11.78
CA HIS A 75 -3.48 -6.18 10.45
C HIS A 75 -4.98 -5.91 10.30
N LEU A 76 -5.35 -5.10 9.32
CA LEU A 76 -6.75 -4.83 8.99
C LEU A 76 -7.12 -5.51 7.67
N VAL A 77 -8.15 -6.36 7.71
CA VAL A 77 -8.71 -6.97 6.50
C VAL A 77 -9.40 -5.90 5.67
N ILE A 78 -9.05 -5.86 4.38
CA ILE A 78 -9.71 -5.02 3.39
C ILE A 78 -10.33 -5.91 2.32
N THR A 79 -11.65 -5.84 2.18
CA THR A 79 -12.32 -6.71 1.23
C THR A 79 -12.15 -6.19 -0.19
N ARG A 80 -12.11 -7.10 -1.15
CA ARG A 80 -12.06 -6.79 -2.57
C ARG A 80 -13.19 -5.84 -2.98
N ARG A 81 -14.36 -5.96 -2.35
CA ARG A 81 -15.54 -5.14 -2.67
C ARG A 81 -15.39 -3.70 -2.19
N ASP A 82 -14.76 -3.49 -1.04
CA ASP A 82 -14.63 -2.15 -0.46
C ASP A 82 -13.73 -1.24 -1.31
N VAL A 83 -12.73 -1.82 -1.97
CA VAL A 83 -11.66 -1.08 -2.64
C VAL A 83 -11.34 -1.57 -4.06
N GLN A 84 -12.21 -2.39 -4.64
CA GLN A 84 -12.11 -2.90 -6.01
C GLN A 84 -10.75 -3.54 -6.33
N LEU A 85 -10.22 -4.33 -5.40
CA LEU A 85 -8.94 -4.99 -5.62
C LEU A 85 -9.01 -5.96 -6.81
N PRO A 86 -7.92 -6.10 -7.58
CA PRO A 86 -7.95 -6.83 -8.84
C PRO A 86 -8.17 -8.33 -8.66
N HIS A 87 -7.76 -8.92 -7.53
CA HIS A 87 -7.67 -10.38 -7.41
C HIS A 87 -8.35 -10.98 -6.17
N SER A 88 -8.10 -10.44 -4.97
CA SER A 88 -8.56 -11.04 -3.71
C SER A 88 -8.69 -10.01 -2.58
N ASP A 89 -9.34 -10.43 -1.49
CA ASP A 89 -9.27 -9.71 -0.22
C ASP A 89 -7.80 -9.61 0.22
N SER A 90 -7.44 -8.48 0.79
CA SER A 90 -6.06 -8.16 1.17
C SER A 90 -6.00 -7.72 2.63
N CYS A 91 -4.78 -7.55 3.14
CA CYS A 91 -4.57 -6.97 4.45
C CYS A 91 -3.69 -5.74 4.40
N LEU A 92 -4.12 -4.73 5.15
CA LEU A 92 -3.32 -3.57 5.49
C LEU A 92 -2.44 -3.92 6.67
N MET A 93 -1.12 -3.78 6.50
CA MET A 93 -0.13 -4.04 7.53
C MET A 93 0.24 -2.71 8.21
N LEU A 94 -0.52 -2.31 9.24
CA LEU A 94 -0.41 -0.99 9.88
C LEU A 94 0.99 -0.74 10.46
N ASP A 95 1.61 -1.79 10.99
CA ASP A 95 2.98 -1.82 11.51
C ASP A 95 4.07 -1.60 10.44
N GLN A 96 3.72 -1.77 9.16
CA GLN A 96 4.61 -1.53 8.02
C GLN A 96 4.37 -0.19 7.33
N THR A 97 3.70 0.77 7.99
CA THR A 97 3.53 2.14 7.47
C THR A 97 4.89 2.77 7.14
N ARG A 98 5.06 3.31 5.92
CA ARG A 98 6.32 3.94 5.50
C ARG A 98 6.10 5.21 4.69
N ALA A 99 7.11 6.08 4.72
CA ALA A 99 7.23 7.19 3.80
C ALA A 99 7.81 6.71 2.47
N ILE A 100 7.17 7.08 1.36
CA ILE A 100 7.47 6.60 0.01
C ILE A 100 7.70 7.82 -0.86
N SER A 101 8.84 7.86 -1.56
CA SER A 101 9.11 8.93 -2.51
C SER A 101 8.12 8.89 -3.67
N SER A 102 7.67 10.05 -4.13
CA SER A 102 6.81 10.18 -5.31
C SER A 102 7.40 9.51 -6.56
N HIS A 103 8.72 9.37 -6.64
CA HIS A 103 9.41 8.67 -7.74
C HIS A 103 9.15 7.16 -7.77
N ASN A 104 8.73 6.59 -6.64
CA ASN A 104 8.38 5.18 -6.54
C ASN A 104 6.88 4.94 -6.77
N ILE A 105 6.10 5.98 -7.03
CA ILE A 105 4.66 5.88 -7.25
C ILE A 105 4.41 5.57 -8.73
N LEU A 106 3.66 4.51 -8.99
CA LEU A 106 3.45 3.98 -10.33
C LEU A 106 2.11 4.45 -10.88
N PHE A 107 1.00 3.88 -10.39
CA PHE A 107 -0.35 4.19 -10.87
C PHE A 107 -1.40 3.91 -9.79
N ALA A 108 -2.50 4.67 -9.82
CA ALA A 108 -3.66 4.44 -8.98
C ALA A 108 -4.40 3.16 -9.43
N THR A 109 -4.95 2.41 -8.48
CA THR A 109 -5.73 1.19 -8.76
C THR A 109 -7.08 1.50 -9.41
N TYR A 110 -7.64 2.68 -9.17
CA TYR A 110 -8.77 3.22 -9.91
C TYR A 110 -8.27 4.33 -10.84
N MET A 111 -8.30 4.10 -12.15
CA MET A 111 -8.20 5.22 -13.09
C MET A 111 -9.48 6.02 -12.98
N CYS A 112 -9.34 7.33 -12.75
CA CYS A 112 -10.34 8.39 -12.75
C CYS A 112 -11.75 7.92 -13.12
N ARG A 113 -12.63 7.70 -12.12
CA ARG A 113 -14.05 7.89 -12.38
C ARG A 113 -14.20 9.36 -12.73
N SER A 114 -14.34 9.65 -14.02
CA SER A 114 -14.92 10.89 -14.48
C SER A 114 -16.28 10.97 -13.79
N THR A 115 -16.38 11.74 -12.72
CA THR A 115 -17.67 12.23 -12.26
C THR A 115 -18.21 13.06 -13.40
N VAL A 116 -19.26 12.56 -14.05
CA VAL A 116 -20.19 13.42 -14.78
C VAL A 116 -20.82 14.36 -13.75
#